data_AF-A0A292RFJ7-F1
#
_entry.id   AF-A0A292RFJ7-F1
#
_cell.length_a   1.000
_cell.length_b   1.000
_cell.length_c   1.000
_cell.angle_alpha   90.00
_cell.angle_beta   90.00
_cell.angle_gamma   90.00
#
_symmetry.space_group_name_H-M   'P 1'
#
loop_
_entity.id
_entity.type
_entity.pdbx_description
1 polymer ?
#
loop_
_entity_poly.entity_id
_entity_poly.type
_entity_poly.pdbx_seq_one_letter_code
_entity_poly.pdbx_strand_id
1 'polypeptide(L)'
;MLLDTSSNHNRVAFTGMSKKLGKNIFIDGKKDIIKILEETKPSNTYVGQLPPVIFDALDPKKRPEQIKDIYKTFEEVSDTIRDFKPSITAPADEYKNRRPKEAVDKLKNLFVKHGVIKENDPFDITYLGAGEYKKAFKLEGIKDKKTGEELSLKVFHLVDKSPEWHKYKTHGNYAEINTSIYWKKQQGMDTQRSKFYWGNIDHGYFVDKFVDKNVKPPKKIVDEYDYGLKVTDEVKEAFGHNKLFGYSIDAGGVRVVNRVKNNSKLARYVLDKVKSQPYIERPAVWYGIKNKKMGGDRKQVEAGLAICIKHLPNKDKYVEECLDFHNSFADQGIAYALKYLSEPSAEKYFEVLMKRKDPETQVVLLNEIPLLSRERLDKLKIDDLDVPKGEIDANRLEKFYRIAEENVLPEAEEHLASYMHLLPKDKIMPTADILIAKGSYDINDRLLHKIKFVKDDDYSFGDKLEVLNKLEKVEKNDFLKQKIKAVRTQIIRNSLDD
;
A
#
# COMPACT_ATOMS: atom_id res chain seq x y z
N MET A 1 27.71 -2.49 4.28
CA MET A 1 28.41 -1.71 5.33
C MET A 1 27.74 -0.36 5.38
N LEU A 2 27.29 0.22 6.50
CA LEU A 2 27.30 -0.16 7.92
C LEU A 2 25.96 -0.81 8.30
N LEU A 3 26.02 -2.01 8.90
CA LEU A 3 24.93 -2.48 9.74
C LEU A 3 25.01 -1.63 11.00
N ASP A 4 23.92 -0.96 11.34
CA ASP A 4 23.76 -0.30 12.63
C ASP A 4 23.76 -1.38 13.71
N THR A 5 24.97 -1.77 14.14
CA THR A 5 25.25 -2.63 15.28
C THR A 5 25.37 -1.79 16.54
N SER A 6 24.53 -0.76 16.71
CA SER A 6 24.28 -0.21 18.04
C SER A 6 23.41 -1.20 18.82
N SER A 7 24.10 -2.03 19.60
CA SER A 7 23.64 -2.85 20.74
C SER A 7 22.17 -2.64 21.17
N ASN A 8 21.30 -3.61 20.88
CA ASN A 8 19.87 -3.57 21.22
C ASN A 8 19.43 -4.78 22.06
N HIS A 9 20.14 -5.10 23.14
CA HIS A 9 19.71 -6.12 24.11
C HIS A 9 18.66 -5.64 25.13
N ASN A 10 18.07 -4.45 24.95
CA ASN A 10 17.13 -3.86 25.92
C ASN A 10 15.75 -3.45 25.38
N ARG A 11 15.40 -3.80 24.13
CA ARG A 11 14.07 -3.48 23.56
C ARG A 11 13.08 -4.62 23.82
N VAL A 12 11.98 -4.33 24.52
CA VAL A 12 10.85 -5.25 24.67
C VAL A 12 10.19 -5.43 23.30
N ALA A 13 10.19 -6.65 22.78
CA ALA A 13 9.78 -6.94 21.41
C ALA A 13 8.29 -7.28 21.31
N PHE A 14 7.45 -6.29 20.99
CA PHE A 14 6.06 -6.50 20.51
C PHE A 14 6.06 -6.68 18.97
N THR A 15 6.94 -7.54 18.46
CA THR A 15 7.44 -7.44 17.07
C THR A 15 6.71 -8.30 16.03
N GLY A 16 5.70 -9.09 16.43
CA GLY A 16 5.02 -10.03 15.53
C GLY A 16 4.48 -9.35 14.26
N MET A 17 3.63 -8.35 14.44
CA MET A 17 3.03 -7.59 13.33
C MET A 17 4.04 -6.69 12.64
N SER A 18 4.97 -6.06 13.39
CA SER A 18 6.07 -5.28 12.82
C SER A 18 6.89 -6.06 11.79
N LYS A 19 7.23 -7.32 12.09
CA LYS A 19 8.03 -8.16 11.19
C LYS A 19 7.27 -8.48 9.91
N LYS A 20 5.97 -8.81 10.03
CA LYS A 20 5.09 -9.20 8.92
C LYS A 20 4.81 -8.03 8.00
N LEU A 21 4.30 -6.93 8.56
CA LEU A 21 3.97 -5.73 7.79
C LEU A 21 5.20 -5.01 7.26
N GLY A 22 6.37 -5.11 7.91
CA GLY A 22 7.58 -4.51 7.36
C GLY A 22 8.16 -5.27 6.15
N LYS A 23 7.69 -6.49 5.85
CA LYS A 23 8.30 -7.36 4.83
C LYS A 23 8.09 -6.81 3.42
N ASN A 24 6.87 -6.42 3.09
CA ASN A 24 6.44 -5.94 1.79
C ASN A 24 5.20 -5.06 1.93
N ILE A 25 4.93 -4.24 0.92
CA ILE A 25 3.61 -3.62 0.74
C ILE A 25 2.65 -4.67 0.16
N PHE A 26 1.40 -4.67 0.60
CA PHE A 26 0.37 -5.61 0.13
C PHE A 26 -0.41 -5.06 -1.06
N ILE A 27 -0.72 -5.90 -2.05
CA ILE A 27 -1.30 -5.47 -3.33
C ILE A 27 -2.74 -5.04 -3.14
N ASP A 28 -3.53 -5.85 -2.43
CA ASP A 28 -4.92 -5.55 -2.10
C ASP A 28 -5.03 -4.97 -0.69
N GLY A 29 -3.96 -4.29 -0.23
CA GLY A 29 -3.92 -3.46 0.96
C GLY A 29 -4.55 -4.12 2.18
N LYS A 30 -5.76 -3.66 2.53
CA LYS A 30 -6.49 -4.11 3.72
C LYS A 30 -6.90 -5.59 3.64
N LYS A 31 -7.32 -6.10 2.47
CA LYS A 31 -7.73 -7.51 2.29
C LYS A 31 -6.61 -8.47 2.73
N ASP A 32 -5.41 -8.24 2.21
CA ASP A 32 -4.24 -9.05 2.50
C ASP A 32 -3.85 -8.98 3.99
N ILE A 33 -3.94 -7.80 4.60
CA ILE A 33 -3.58 -7.62 6.01
C ILE A 33 -4.62 -8.26 6.95
N ILE A 34 -5.92 -8.18 6.63
CA ILE A 34 -6.96 -8.89 7.39
C ILE A 34 -6.71 -10.39 7.36
N LYS A 35 -6.43 -10.96 6.18
CA LYS A 35 -6.09 -12.38 6.05
C LYS A 35 -4.90 -12.76 6.94
N ILE A 36 -3.87 -11.92 7.01
CA ILE A 36 -2.73 -12.14 7.92
C ILE A 36 -3.16 -12.11 9.39
N LEU A 37 -4.05 -11.21 9.79
CA LEU A 37 -4.55 -11.15 11.16
C LEU A 37 -5.35 -12.42 11.52
N GLU A 38 -6.20 -12.87 10.61
CA GLU A 38 -7.04 -14.07 10.78
C GLU A 38 -6.23 -15.36 10.84
N GLU A 39 -5.27 -15.53 9.92
CA GLU A 39 -4.41 -16.71 9.87
C GLU A 39 -3.49 -16.80 11.08
N THR A 40 -3.03 -15.65 11.57
CA THR A 40 -1.90 -15.63 12.51
C THR A 40 -2.29 -15.31 13.94
N LYS A 41 -3.52 -14.80 14.15
CA LYS A 41 -4.15 -14.53 15.44
C LYS A 41 -3.16 -13.93 16.45
N PRO A 42 -2.53 -12.79 16.10
CA PRO A 42 -1.47 -12.24 16.92
C PRO A 42 -2.04 -11.81 18.27
N SER A 43 -1.26 -11.96 19.34
CA SER A 43 -1.66 -11.55 20.69
C SER A 43 -1.87 -10.04 20.86
N ASN A 44 -1.38 -9.24 19.90
CA ASN A 44 -1.61 -7.80 19.79
C ASN A 44 -1.34 -7.33 18.36
N THR A 45 -1.79 -6.13 18.05
CA THR A 45 -1.72 -5.52 16.72
C THR A 45 -0.82 -4.28 16.69
N TYR A 46 0.09 -4.17 17.67
CA TYR A 46 1.10 -3.11 17.70
C TYR A 46 2.14 -3.28 16.59
N VAL A 47 2.49 -2.16 15.99
CA VAL A 47 3.49 -2.07 14.92
C VAL A 47 4.49 -1.00 15.29
N GLY A 48 5.78 -1.29 15.19
CA GLY A 48 6.85 -0.36 15.55
C GLY A 48 7.30 -0.44 17.01
N GLN A 49 7.90 0.65 17.48
CA GLN A 49 8.53 0.78 18.79
C GLN A 49 8.40 2.23 19.29
N LEU A 50 8.32 2.41 20.61
CA LEU A 50 8.29 3.74 21.22
C LEU A 50 9.50 4.60 20.78
N PRO A 51 9.31 5.93 20.65
CA PRO A 51 10.35 6.87 20.30
C PRO A 51 11.35 6.99 21.46
N PRO A 52 12.61 7.35 21.18
CA PRO A 52 13.64 7.45 22.20
C PRO A 52 13.25 8.36 23.37
N VAL A 53 12.60 9.51 23.10
CA VAL A 53 12.14 10.45 24.13
C VAL A 53 11.20 9.82 25.17
N ILE A 54 10.40 8.82 24.78
CA ILE A 54 9.52 8.09 25.71
C ILE A 54 10.27 6.88 26.29
N PHE A 55 10.92 6.09 25.42
CA PHE A 55 11.54 4.81 25.81
C PHE A 55 12.69 4.98 26.82
N ASP A 56 13.53 6.00 26.61
CA ASP A 56 14.71 6.23 27.45
C ASP A 56 14.34 6.74 28.85
N ALA A 57 13.13 7.29 29.03
CA ALA A 57 12.62 7.74 30.34
C ALA A 57 12.15 6.57 31.23
N LEU A 58 11.87 5.39 30.64
CA LEU A 58 11.28 4.27 31.36
C LEU A 58 12.28 3.55 32.25
N ASP A 59 11.82 3.14 33.45
CA ASP A 59 12.60 2.34 34.39
C ASP A 59 12.96 1.00 33.74
N PRO A 60 14.26 0.69 33.54
CA PRO A 60 14.69 -0.56 32.94
C PRO A 60 14.11 -1.81 33.62
N LYS A 61 13.81 -1.76 34.93
CA LYS A 61 13.28 -2.88 35.71
C LYS A 61 11.79 -3.12 35.54
N LYS A 62 11.02 -2.11 35.12
CA LYS A 62 9.55 -2.15 34.96
C LYS A 62 9.10 -1.86 33.53
N ARG A 63 10.06 -1.84 32.60
CA ARG A 63 9.86 -1.39 31.23
C ARG A 63 8.76 -2.15 30.49
N PRO A 64 8.63 -3.49 30.57
CA PRO A 64 7.55 -4.21 29.90
C PRO A 64 6.15 -3.74 30.34
N GLU A 65 5.94 -3.55 31.65
CA GLU A 65 4.67 -3.09 32.22
C GLU A 65 4.39 -1.64 31.83
N GLN A 66 5.40 -0.77 31.90
CA GLN A 66 5.27 0.64 31.53
C GLN A 66 4.95 0.82 30.04
N ILE A 67 5.56 0.01 29.16
CA ILE A 67 5.25 0.06 27.72
C ILE A 67 3.80 -0.34 27.47
N LYS A 68 3.29 -1.39 28.14
CA LYS A 68 1.88 -1.80 28.02
C LYS A 68 0.93 -0.70 28.49
N ASP A 69 1.25 -0.05 29.61
CA ASP A 69 0.49 1.08 30.14
C ASP A 69 0.45 2.23 29.13
N ILE A 70 1.59 2.59 28.53
CA ILE A 70 1.68 3.62 27.49
C ILE A 70 0.83 3.25 26.28
N TYR A 71 0.97 2.03 25.76
CA TYR A 71 0.20 1.59 24.61
C TYR A 71 -1.31 1.64 24.87
N LYS A 72 -1.75 1.16 26.03
CA LYS A 72 -3.16 1.19 26.44
C LYS A 72 -3.69 2.63 26.54
N THR A 73 -2.94 3.55 27.14
CA THR A 73 -3.41 4.95 27.23
C THR A 73 -3.50 5.61 25.86
N PHE A 74 -2.58 5.32 24.94
CA PHE A 74 -2.67 5.83 23.57
C PHE A 74 -3.89 5.27 22.81
N GLU A 75 -4.27 4.02 23.06
CA GLU A 75 -5.51 3.43 22.53
C GLU A 75 -6.73 4.19 23.01
N GLU A 76 -6.89 4.32 24.33
CA GLU A 76 -8.00 5.05 24.95
C GLU A 76 -8.09 6.50 24.45
N VAL A 77 -6.95 7.18 24.34
CA VAL A 77 -6.86 8.55 23.83
C VAL A 77 -7.27 8.62 22.35
N SER A 78 -6.80 7.67 21.53
CA SER A 78 -7.15 7.63 20.11
C SER A 78 -8.63 7.38 19.87
N ASP A 79 -9.24 6.50 20.67
CA ASP A 79 -10.68 6.22 20.61
C ASP A 79 -11.48 7.45 21.05
N THR A 80 -11.07 8.07 22.15
CA THR A 80 -11.69 9.30 22.67
C THR A 80 -11.65 10.43 21.63
N ILE A 81 -10.50 10.65 20.96
CA ILE A 81 -10.34 11.68 19.92
C ILE A 81 -11.16 11.38 18.66
N ARG A 82 -11.29 10.11 18.30
CA ARG A 82 -12.05 9.69 17.12
C ARG A 82 -13.53 9.97 17.29
N ASP A 83 -14.07 9.57 18.43
CA ASP A 83 -15.50 9.68 18.74
C ASP A 83 -15.92 11.12 19.07
N PHE A 84 -14.96 11.96 19.45
CA PHE A 84 -15.21 13.36 19.74
C PHE A 84 -15.59 14.16 18.49
N LYS A 85 -16.81 14.71 18.53
CA LYS A 85 -17.36 15.66 17.57
C LYS A 85 -17.55 17.01 18.29
N PRO A 86 -16.67 17.99 18.07
CA PRO A 86 -16.78 19.28 18.76
C PRO A 86 -18.08 19.99 18.38
N SER A 87 -18.84 20.45 19.38
CA SER A 87 -19.99 21.33 19.19
C SER A 87 -19.57 22.80 19.28
N ILE A 88 -20.37 23.70 18.71
CA ILE A 88 -20.19 25.16 18.86
C ILE A 88 -20.23 25.62 20.33
N THR A 89 -20.81 24.82 21.23
CA THR A 89 -20.89 25.09 22.67
C THR A 89 -19.72 24.49 23.47
N ALA A 90 -18.82 23.73 22.82
CA ALA A 90 -17.67 23.16 23.49
C ALA A 90 -16.67 24.25 23.92
N PRO A 91 -15.85 24.00 24.97
CA PRO A 91 -14.74 24.87 25.32
C PRO A 91 -13.88 25.22 24.10
N ALA A 92 -13.39 26.46 24.03
CA ALA A 92 -12.70 26.98 22.86
C ALA A 92 -11.45 26.16 22.47
N ASP A 93 -10.74 25.60 23.46
CA ASP A 93 -9.58 24.74 23.24
C ASP A 93 -9.99 23.39 22.63
N GLU A 94 -11.07 22.77 23.13
CA GLU A 94 -11.57 21.50 22.60
C GLU A 94 -12.12 21.65 21.18
N TYR A 95 -12.81 22.76 20.91
CA TYR A 95 -13.31 23.09 19.57
C TYR A 95 -12.15 23.29 18.58
N LYS A 96 -11.17 24.13 18.96
CA LYS A 96 -9.99 24.44 18.12
C LYS A 96 -9.13 23.20 17.87
N ASN A 97 -8.84 22.43 18.93
CA ASN A 97 -7.97 21.27 18.86
C ASN A 97 -8.72 19.98 18.49
N ARG A 98 -10.04 20.02 18.28
CA ARG A 98 -10.87 18.87 17.86
C ARG A 98 -10.65 17.61 18.69
N ARG A 99 -10.44 17.80 20.00
CA ARG A 99 -10.17 16.75 21.00
C ARG A 99 -10.72 17.19 22.35
N PRO A 100 -11.24 16.28 23.18
CA PRO A 100 -11.70 16.64 24.52
C PRO A 100 -10.51 16.81 25.47
N LYS A 101 -10.68 17.60 26.53
CA LYS A 101 -9.63 17.85 27.53
C LYS A 101 -9.14 16.57 28.22
N GLU A 102 -10.03 15.61 28.43
CA GLU A 102 -9.70 14.30 29.02
C GLU A 102 -8.57 13.58 28.26
N ALA A 103 -8.51 13.70 26.93
CA ALA A 103 -7.45 13.10 26.13
C ALA A 103 -6.07 13.69 26.48
N VAL A 104 -6.00 15.00 26.72
CA VAL A 104 -4.78 15.69 27.14
C VAL A 104 -4.39 15.28 28.54
N ASP A 105 -5.34 15.30 29.48
CA ASP A 105 -5.09 14.97 30.87
C ASP A 105 -4.59 13.52 31.01
N LYS A 106 -5.15 12.57 30.24
CA LYS A 106 -4.69 11.17 30.20
C LYS A 106 -3.24 11.04 29.75
N LEU A 107 -2.87 11.62 28.61
CA LEU A 107 -1.49 11.56 28.12
C LEU A 107 -0.52 12.32 29.04
N LYS A 108 -0.92 13.49 29.55
CA LYS A 108 -0.09 14.25 30.50
C LYS A 108 0.21 13.43 31.75
N ASN A 109 -0.82 12.88 32.38
CA ASN A 109 -0.69 12.08 33.60
C ASN A 109 0.17 10.83 33.37
N LEU A 110 0.00 10.17 32.21
CA LEU A 110 0.85 9.05 31.79
C LEU A 110 2.33 9.48 31.68
N PHE A 111 2.61 10.60 31.00
CA PHE A 111 3.98 11.07 30.80
C PHE A 111 4.64 11.54 32.09
N VAL A 112 3.87 12.15 33.01
CA VAL A 112 4.35 12.47 34.37
C VAL A 112 4.64 11.21 35.17
N LYS A 113 3.71 10.24 35.17
CA LYS A 113 3.84 8.95 35.87
C LYS A 113 5.10 8.20 35.47
N HIS A 114 5.47 8.23 34.18
CA HIS A 114 6.64 7.53 33.65
C HIS A 114 7.88 8.42 33.50
N GLY A 115 7.87 9.64 34.04
CA GLY A 115 9.03 10.54 34.06
C GLY A 115 9.46 11.06 32.69
N VAL A 116 8.58 11.03 31.69
CA VAL A 116 8.83 11.61 30.36
C VAL A 116 8.82 13.14 30.43
N ILE A 117 7.91 13.70 31.24
CA ILE A 117 7.83 15.13 31.57
C ILE A 117 7.63 15.32 33.09
N LYS A 118 7.83 16.54 33.59
CA LYS A 118 7.50 16.93 34.97
C LYS A 118 6.04 17.38 35.09
N GLU A 119 5.51 17.38 36.30
CA GLU A 119 4.13 17.76 36.61
C GLU A 119 3.74 19.16 36.09
N ASN A 120 4.65 20.12 36.26
CA ASN A 120 4.47 21.50 35.83
C ASN A 120 4.89 21.77 34.37
N ASP A 121 5.41 20.77 33.65
CA ASP A 121 5.76 20.96 32.25
C ASP A 121 4.46 21.13 31.42
N PRO A 122 4.44 22.09 30.47
CA PRO A 122 3.30 22.25 29.57
C PRO A 122 3.22 21.05 28.62
N PHE A 123 2.00 20.54 28.42
CA PHE A 123 1.69 19.47 27.49
C PHE A 123 0.33 19.72 26.85
N ASP A 124 0.22 19.53 25.54
CA ASP A 124 -1.05 19.59 24.81
C ASP A 124 -1.04 18.63 23.61
N ILE A 125 -2.24 18.29 23.14
CA ILE A 125 -2.50 17.59 21.88
C ILE A 125 -3.11 18.62 20.93
N THR A 126 -2.26 19.25 20.11
CA THR A 126 -2.64 20.38 19.26
C THR A 126 -3.02 19.90 17.86
N TYR A 127 -4.18 20.31 17.36
CA TYR A 127 -4.66 19.90 16.05
C TYR A 127 -3.85 20.52 14.91
N LEU A 128 -3.43 19.70 13.96
CA LEU A 128 -2.68 20.12 12.78
C LEU A 128 -3.56 20.18 11.53
N GLY A 129 -4.55 19.28 11.43
CA GLY A 129 -5.40 19.15 10.26
C GLY A 129 -6.03 17.77 10.15
N ALA A 130 -6.91 17.60 9.17
CA ALA A 130 -7.53 16.32 8.84
C ALA A 130 -7.52 16.12 7.33
N GLY A 131 -7.20 14.90 6.91
CA GLY A 131 -7.41 14.43 5.55
C GLY A 131 -8.66 13.55 5.45
N GLU A 132 -8.82 12.88 4.31
CA GLU A 132 -9.93 11.94 4.05
C GLU A 132 -9.99 10.81 5.09
N TYR A 133 -8.83 10.35 5.59
CA TYR A 133 -8.75 9.13 6.41
C TYR A 133 -8.49 9.36 7.90
N LYS A 134 -7.90 10.49 8.28
CA LYS A 134 -7.44 10.70 9.65
C LYS A 134 -7.27 12.16 10.03
N LYS A 135 -7.24 12.40 11.33
CA LYS A 135 -6.85 13.65 11.98
C LYS A 135 -5.37 13.56 12.39
N ALA A 136 -4.63 14.65 12.29
CA ALA A 136 -3.23 14.75 12.74
C ALA A 136 -3.11 15.78 13.87
N PHE A 137 -2.28 15.46 14.86
CA PHE A 137 -2.03 16.25 16.05
C PHE A 137 -0.53 16.33 16.35
N LYS A 138 -0.07 17.44 16.89
CA LYS A 138 1.24 17.58 17.50
C LYS A 138 1.13 17.23 18.99
N LEU A 139 2.10 16.49 19.52
CA LEU A 139 2.24 16.25 20.96
C LEU A 139 3.19 17.30 21.53
N GLU A 140 2.65 18.45 21.94
CA GLU A 140 3.44 19.55 22.49
C GLU A 140 4.01 19.19 23.86
N GLY A 141 5.21 19.70 24.16
CA GLY A 141 5.94 19.37 25.39
C GLY A 141 6.77 18.08 25.31
N ILE A 142 6.62 17.26 24.26
CA ILE A 142 7.42 16.04 24.05
C ILE A 142 8.47 16.28 22.97
N LYS A 143 9.72 16.47 23.40
CA LYS A 143 10.86 16.74 22.52
C LYS A 143 12.08 15.93 22.92
N ASP A 144 12.65 15.21 21.97
CA ASP A 144 13.91 14.49 22.15
C ASP A 144 15.04 15.50 22.42
N LYS A 145 15.70 15.39 23.58
CA LYS A 145 16.75 16.34 23.99
C LYS A 145 18.02 16.24 23.14
N LYS A 146 18.30 15.07 22.55
CA LYS A 146 19.49 14.81 21.74
C LYS A 146 19.29 15.27 20.30
N THR A 147 18.13 14.97 19.72
CA THR A 147 17.86 15.24 18.29
C THR A 147 17.03 16.49 18.05
N GLY A 148 16.34 16.99 19.08
CA GLY A 148 15.35 18.05 18.97
C GLY A 148 14.05 17.62 18.31
N GLU A 149 13.83 16.32 18.09
CA GLU A 149 12.67 15.81 17.37
C GLU A 149 11.41 15.84 18.25
N GLU A 150 10.34 16.35 17.66
CA GLU A 150 8.99 16.37 18.24
C GLU A 150 8.13 15.27 17.62
N LEU A 151 7.00 14.98 18.24
CA LEU A 151 6.12 13.88 17.85
C LEU A 151 4.78 14.38 17.33
N SER A 152 4.23 13.65 16.36
CA SER A 152 2.85 13.77 15.92
C SER A 152 2.07 12.48 16.18
N LEU A 153 0.82 12.64 16.60
CA LEU A 153 -0.16 11.56 16.73
C LEU A 153 -1.15 11.68 15.57
N LYS A 154 -1.38 10.60 14.84
CA LYS A 154 -2.39 10.55 13.78
C LYS A 154 -3.44 9.51 14.14
N VAL A 155 -4.71 9.92 14.13
CA VAL A 155 -5.86 9.12 14.54
C VAL A 155 -6.79 8.96 13.34
N PHE A 156 -6.98 7.71 12.90
CA PHE A 156 -7.89 7.40 11.79
C PHE A 156 -9.34 7.67 12.19
N HIS A 157 -10.12 8.21 11.25
CA HIS A 157 -11.55 8.48 11.46
C HIS A 157 -12.34 7.19 11.69
N LEU A 158 -11.87 6.08 11.11
CA LEU A 158 -12.48 4.76 11.22
C LEU A 158 -11.41 3.70 11.50
N VAL A 159 -11.67 2.85 12.49
CA VAL A 159 -10.93 1.61 12.73
C VAL A 159 -11.69 0.45 12.10
N ASP A 160 -11.98 0.55 10.81
CA ASP A 160 -12.78 -0.49 10.18
C ASP A 160 -11.97 -1.77 10.02
N LYS A 161 -12.33 -2.78 10.82
CA LYS A 161 -11.80 -4.15 10.74
C LYS A 161 -12.67 -5.06 9.87
N SER A 162 -13.85 -4.60 9.44
CA SER A 162 -14.61 -5.33 8.43
C SER A 162 -13.80 -5.38 7.14
N PRO A 163 -13.91 -6.42 6.31
CA PRO A 163 -13.24 -6.45 5.02
C PRO A 163 -13.66 -5.31 4.09
N GLU A 164 -14.66 -4.49 4.44
CA GLU A 164 -15.49 -3.81 3.46
C GLU A 164 -15.17 -2.34 3.22
N TRP A 165 -14.75 -1.61 4.25
CA TRP A 165 -14.27 -0.25 4.03
C TRP A 165 -12.93 -0.30 3.33
N HIS A 166 -12.90 0.16 2.07
CA HIS A 166 -11.66 0.38 1.33
C HIS A 166 -10.82 -0.91 1.18
N LYS A 167 -11.49 -2.07 1.04
CA LYS A 167 -10.89 -3.42 0.91
C LYS A 167 -9.63 -3.44 0.05
N TYR A 168 -9.71 -2.82 -1.13
CA TYR A 168 -8.68 -2.81 -2.16
C TYR A 168 -7.90 -1.49 -2.26
N LYS A 169 -8.16 -0.50 -1.40
CA LYS A 169 -7.40 0.76 -1.44
C LYS A 169 -6.04 0.58 -0.78
N THR A 170 -5.09 1.37 -1.25
CA THR A 170 -3.73 1.50 -0.73
C THR A 170 -3.62 2.51 0.42
N HIS A 171 -4.74 2.93 1.01
CA HIS A 171 -4.84 3.98 2.04
C HIS A 171 -5.57 3.49 3.29
N GLY A 172 -5.53 4.32 4.34
CA GLY A 172 -6.22 4.07 5.59
C GLY A 172 -5.38 3.25 6.56
N ASN A 173 -5.97 2.97 7.71
CA ASN A 173 -5.30 2.43 8.90
C ASN A 173 -4.32 1.28 8.60
N TYR A 174 -4.80 0.26 7.89
CA TYR A 174 -4.03 -0.93 7.56
C TYR A 174 -2.85 -0.63 6.62
N ALA A 175 -3.15 0.00 5.48
CA ALA A 175 -2.18 0.22 4.41
C ALA A 175 -1.11 1.27 4.79
N GLU A 176 -1.48 2.33 5.50
CA GLU A 176 -0.55 3.39 5.88
C GLU A 176 0.39 2.96 7.02
N ILE A 177 -0.10 2.16 7.99
CA ILE A 177 0.77 1.54 9.00
C ILE A 177 1.74 0.56 8.34
N ASN A 178 1.26 -0.28 7.39
CA ASN A 178 2.11 -1.17 6.59
C ASN A 178 3.19 -0.39 5.82
N THR A 179 2.82 0.68 5.14
CA THR A 179 3.74 1.57 4.42
C THR A 179 4.81 2.15 5.33
N SER A 180 4.40 2.68 6.48
CA SER A 180 5.29 3.33 7.43
C SER A 180 6.34 2.36 7.99
N ILE A 181 5.91 1.15 8.41
CA ILE A 181 6.83 0.14 8.94
C ILE A 181 7.69 -0.49 7.84
N TYR A 182 7.18 -0.61 6.62
CA TYR A 182 7.95 -1.08 5.47
C TYR A 182 9.14 -0.17 5.22
N TRP A 183 8.93 1.14 5.06
CA TRP A 183 10.03 2.08 4.81
C TRP A 183 11.06 2.11 5.94
N LYS A 184 10.58 2.12 7.19
CA LYS A 184 11.45 2.00 8.38
C LYS A 184 12.34 0.76 8.32
N LYS A 185 11.79 -0.40 7.93
CA LYS A 185 12.55 -1.65 7.88
C LYS A 185 13.48 -1.73 6.67
N GLN A 186 13.06 -1.23 5.51
CA GLN A 186 13.85 -1.32 4.28
C GLN A 186 15.00 -0.31 4.26
N GLN A 187 14.76 0.93 4.72
CA GLN A 187 15.68 2.06 4.53
C GLN A 187 16.07 2.78 5.82
N GLY A 188 15.50 2.40 6.96
CA GLY A 188 15.73 3.10 8.22
C GLY A 188 14.86 4.36 8.36
N MET A 189 15.27 5.24 9.28
CA MET A 189 14.49 6.42 9.69
C MET A 189 15.04 7.74 9.12
N ASP A 190 16.13 7.71 8.36
CA ASP A 190 16.83 8.92 7.90
C ASP A 190 16.50 9.30 6.44
N THR A 191 15.31 8.92 5.96
CA THR A 191 14.84 9.17 4.59
C THR A 191 13.74 10.22 4.51
N GLN A 192 13.28 10.56 3.29
CA GLN A 192 12.12 11.42 3.10
C GLN A 192 10.80 10.87 3.65
N ARG A 193 10.72 9.56 3.95
CA ARG A 193 9.46 8.86 4.29
C ARG A 193 8.96 9.07 5.73
N SER A 194 9.45 10.13 6.40
CA SER A 194 9.26 10.47 7.82
C SER A 194 9.60 9.33 8.80
N LYS A 195 9.87 9.67 10.06
CA LYS A 195 10.22 8.69 11.09
C LYS A 195 8.96 8.11 11.70
N PHE A 196 8.58 6.92 11.27
CA PHE A 196 7.56 6.13 11.96
C PHE A 196 8.11 5.54 13.26
N TYR A 197 7.43 5.79 14.37
CA TYR A 197 7.79 5.19 15.65
C TYR A 197 6.96 3.93 15.89
N TRP A 198 5.67 4.09 16.22
CA TRP A 198 4.75 2.98 16.48
C TRP A 198 3.30 3.32 16.14
N GLY A 199 2.42 2.31 16.14
CA GLY A 199 0.98 2.47 16.03
C GLY A 199 0.25 1.19 16.39
N ASN A 200 -1.08 1.27 16.42
CA ASN A 200 -1.95 0.11 16.63
C ASN A 200 -3.02 0.07 15.54
N ILE A 201 -3.12 -1.07 14.85
CA ILE A 201 -4.16 -1.31 13.83
C ILE A 201 -5.54 -1.44 14.49
N ASP A 202 -5.66 -2.10 15.63
CA ASP A 202 -6.96 -2.33 16.27
C ASP A 202 -7.61 -1.06 16.83
N HIS A 203 -6.81 -0.03 17.10
CA HIS A 203 -7.26 1.26 17.60
C HIS A 203 -6.96 2.40 16.62
N GLY A 204 -6.60 2.08 15.37
CA GLY A 204 -6.41 3.03 14.28
C GLY A 204 -5.70 4.33 14.66
N TYR A 205 -4.45 4.21 15.08
CA TYR A 205 -3.56 5.35 15.25
C TYR A 205 -2.12 4.99 14.95
N PHE A 206 -1.31 6.01 14.68
CA PHE A 206 0.14 5.89 14.78
C PHE A 206 0.80 7.19 15.23
N VAL A 207 2.04 7.06 15.69
CA VAL A 207 2.90 8.14 16.11
C VAL A 207 4.16 8.15 15.24
N ASP A 208 4.45 9.32 14.71
CA ASP A 208 5.60 9.59 13.87
C ASP A 208 6.28 10.91 14.28
N LYS A 209 7.37 11.25 13.60
CA LYS A 209 8.04 12.52 13.78
C LYS A 209 7.15 13.65 13.25
N PHE A 210 7.00 14.69 14.07
CA PHE A 210 6.44 15.95 13.63
C PHE A 210 7.41 16.63 12.66
N VAL A 211 6.88 17.01 11.50
CA VAL A 211 7.61 17.70 10.43
C VAL A 211 7.03 19.09 10.33
N ASP A 212 7.88 20.11 10.50
CA ASP A 212 7.52 21.52 10.40
C ASP A 212 8.41 22.26 9.40
N LYS A 213 8.26 23.58 9.35
CA LYS A 213 9.06 24.42 8.45
C LYS A 213 10.55 24.52 8.81
N ASN A 214 10.92 24.12 10.02
CA ASN A 214 12.28 24.21 10.53
C ASN A 214 12.98 22.85 10.53
N VAL A 215 12.33 21.81 9.99
CA VAL A 215 12.88 20.46 9.93
C VAL A 215 14.15 20.46 9.06
N LYS A 216 15.20 19.80 9.56
CA LYS A 216 16.41 19.56 8.75
C LYS A 216 16.07 18.62 7.60
N PRO A 217 16.54 18.86 6.36
CA PRO A 217 16.29 17.99 5.21
C PRO A 217 16.65 16.51 5.46
N PRO A 218 16.00 15.56 4.77
CA PRO A 218 16.33 14.15 4.89
C PRO A 218 17.78 13.87 4.45
N LYS A 219 18.46 12.95 5.15
CA LYS A 219 19.85 12.58 4.81
C LYS A 219 19.95 11.79 3.51
N LYS A 220 18.89 11.06 3.16
CA LYS A 220 18.82 10.23 1.96
C LYS A 220 17.45 10.35 1.31
N ILE A 221 17.43 10.45 -0.02
CA ILE A 221 16.22 10.30 -0.82
C ILE A 221 16.19 8.88 -1.41
N VAL A 222 15.06 8.21 -1.28
CA VAL A 222 14.80 6.87 -1.83
C VAL A 222 13.93 7.01 -3.06
N ASP A 223 14.25 6.30 -4.15
CA ASP A 223 13.32 6.14 -5.28
C ASP A 223 12.41 4.94 -5.01
N GLU A 224 11.11 5.15 -4.94
CA GLU A 224 10.14 4.09 -4.63
C GLU A 224 10.05 3.04 -5.75
N TYR A 225 10.36 3.41 -6.99
CA TYR A 225 10.34 2.48 -8.13
C TYR A 225 11.46 1.45 -8.07
N ASP A 226 12.56 1.72 -7.36
CA ASP A 226 13.60 0.73 -7.08
C ASP A 226 13.07 -0.38 -6.16
N TYR A 227 12.05 -0.06 -5.35
CA TYR A 227 11.35 -1.01 -4.48
C TYR A 227 10.11 -1.61 -5.16
N GLY A 228 9.80 -1.24 -6.40
CA GLY A 228 8.59 -1.70 -7.09
C GLY A 228 7.32 -1.07 -6.55
N LEU A 229 7.42 0.16 -6.04
CA LEU A 229 6.33 0.91 -5.43
C LEU A 229 6.13 2.25 -6.15
N LYS A 230 4.89 2.74 -6.14
CA LYS A 230 4.52 4.09 -6.56
C LYS A 230 3.69 4.73 -5.46
N VAL A 231 4.06 5.94 -5.05
CA VAL A 231 3.24 6.75 -4.14
C VAL A 231 2.24 7.55 -4.95
N THR A 232 0.97 7.44 -4.61
CA THR A 232 -0.14 7.99 -5.40
C THR A 232 -0.53 9.41 -5.00
N ASP A 233 -0.10 9.85 -3.81
CA ASP A 233 -0.59 11.09 -3.19
C ASP A 233 0.43 12.22 -3.19
N GLU A 234 1.60 11.98 -3.77
CA GLU A 234 2.71 12.91 -3.76
C GLU A 234 3.02 13.37 -5.18
N VAL A 235 2.94 14.67 -5.40
CA VAL A 235 3.56 15.28 -6.58
C VAL A 235 5.08 15.27 -6.39
N LYS A 236 5.85 15.01 -7.45
CA LYS A 236 7.33 14.88 -7.42
C LYS A 236 8.08 16.20 -7.16
N GLU A 237 7.45 17.19 -6.52
CA GLU A 237 8.02 18.50 -6.23
C GLU A 237 8.28 18.70 -4.73
N ALA A 238 9.20 19.61 -4.40
CA ALA A 238 9.62 19.91 -3.01
C ALA A 238 8.46 20.39 -2.12
N PHE A 239 7.39 20.92 -2.75
CA PHE A 239 6.16 21.41 -2.13
C PHE A 239 4.92 20.73 -2.72
N GLY A 240 5.02 19.44 -3.08
CA GLY A 240 3.86 18.66 -3.52
C GLY A 240 2.81 18.50 -2.42
N HIS A 241 1.58 18.13 -2.80
CA HIS A 241 0.57 17.66 -1.85
C HIS A 241 1.19 16.61 -0.92
N ASN A 242 1.04 16.77 0.40
CA ASN A 242 1.62 15.91 1.45
C ASN A 242 3.16 15.90 1.57
N LYS A 243 3.87 16.93 1.07
CA LYS A 243 5.29 17.15 1.37
C LYS A 243 5.55 18.46 2.10
N LEU A 244 6.48 18.42 3.05
CA LEU A 244 6.98 19.59 3.75
C LEU A 244 8.51 19.49 3.87
N PHE A 245 9.22 20.44 3.25
CA PHE A 245 10.70 20.50 3.22
C PHE A 245 11.36 19.16 2.85
N GLY A 246 10.82 18.52 1.81
CA GLY A 246 11.35 17.26 1.29
C GLY A 246 10.96 16.02 2.09
N TYR A 247 10.19 16.13 3.18
CA TYR A 247 9.60 14.98 3.88
C TYR A 247 8.16 14.74 3.46
N SER A 248 7.80 13.47 3.35
CA SER A 248 6.41 13.01 3.36
C SER A 248 5.83 13.24 4.75
N ILE A 249 4.85 14.14 4.87
CA ILE A 249 4.14 14.37 6.15
C ILE A 249 3.03 13.34 6.38
N ASP A 250 2.77 12.48 5.40
CA ASP A 250 1.88 11.34 5.47
C ASP A 250 2.53 10.15 4.75
N ALA A 251 2.24 8.92 5.21
CA ALA A 251 2.60 7.71 4.50
C ALA A 251 1.82 7.59 3.17
N GLY A 252 0.56 8.05 3.17
CA GLY A 252 -0.31 8.11 1.99
C GLY A 252 -0.56 6.77 1.30
N GLY A 253 -1.16 6.85 0.13
CA GLY A 253 -1.41 5.73 -0.77
C GLY A 253 -0.15 5.23 -1.44
N VAL A 254 0.11 3.92 -1.34
CA VAL A 254 1.23 3.26 -2.03
C VAL A 254 0.76 2.06 -2.83
N ARG A 255 0.99 2.11 -4.14
CA ARG A 255 0.69 1.03 -5.08
C ARG A 255 1.92 0.17 -5.32
N VAL A 256 1.72 -1.14 -5.37
CA VAL A 256 2.74 -2.09 -5.84
C VAL A 256 2.72 -2.13 -7.37
N VAL A 257 3.79 -1.69 -8.01
CA VAL A 257 3.98 -1.74 -9.47
C VAL A 257 4.94 -2.85 -9.90
N ASN A 258 5.67 -3.47 -8.95
CA ASN A 258 6.44 -4.67 -9.19
C ASN A 258 6.58 -5.51 -7.90
N ARG A 259 5.83 -6.60 -7.80
CA ARG A 259 5.81 -7.52 -6.65
C ARG A 259 7.17 -8.16 -6.37
N VAL A 260 7.92 -8.52 -7.40
CA VAL A 260 9.25 -9.14 -7.26
C VAL A 260 10.22 -8.18 -6.58
N LYS A 261 10.28 -6.93 -7.05
CA LYS A 261 11.09 -5.88 -6.42
C LYS A 261 10.63 -5.61 -5.00
N ASN A 262 9.32 -5.52 -4.75
CA ASN A 262 8.78 -5.24 -3.41
C ASN A 262 9.17 -6.33 -2.40
N ASN A 263 9.12 -7.59 -2.81
CA ASN A 263 9.27 -8.75 -1.93
C ASN A 263 10.71 -9.23 -1.75
N SER A 264 11.63 -8.92 -2.67
CA SER A 264 12.99 -9.50 -2.64
C SER A 264 14.10 -8.48 -2.85
N LYS A 265 14.90 -8.29 -1.79
CA LYS A 265 16.18 -7.55 -1.85
C LYS A 265 17.18 -8.24 -2.79
N LEU A 266 17.18 -9.57 -2.85
CA LEU A 266 18.11 -10.32 -3.70
C LEU A 266 17.77 -10.15 -5.18
N ALA A 267 16.48 -10.18 -5.54
CA ALA A 267 16.01 -9.90 -6.89
C ALA A 267 16.37 -8.47 -7.32
N ARG A 268 16.20 -7.48 -6.44
CA ARG A 268 16.65 -6.09 -6.68
C ARG A 268 18.16 -6.02 -6.93
N TYR A 269 18.95 -6.70 -6.11
CA TYR A 269 20.41 -6.76 -6.31
C TYR A 269 20.80 -7.37 -7.66
N VAL A 270 20.15 -8.47 -8.08
CA VAL A 270 20.38 -9.08 -9.40
C VAL A 270 20.04 -8.09 -10.51
N LEU A 271 18.87 -7.43 -10.41
CA LEU A 271 18.45 -6.41 -11.34
C LEU A 271 19.48 -5.29 -11.45
N ASP A 272 19.91 -4.73 -10.32
CA ASP A 272 20.87 -3.62 -10.30
C ASP A 272 22.23 -4.03 -10.87
N LYS A 273 22.68 -5.26 -10.57
CA LYS A 273 23.93 -5.81 -11.09
C LYS A 273 23.92 -5.94 -12.60
N VAL A 274 22.80 -6.33 -13.21
CA VAL A 274 22.66 -6.42 -14.67
C VAL A 274 22.41 -5.03 -15.28
N LYS A 275 21.46 -4.27 -14.74
CA LYS A 275 21.04 -2.94 -15.26
C LYS A 275 22.18 -1.92 -15.26
N SER A 276 23.08 -1.97 -14.28
CA SER A 276 24.22 -1.05 -14.14
C SER A 276 25.30 -1.23 -15.22
N GLN A 277 25.29 -2.34 -15.95
CA GLN A 277 26.27 -2.57 -17.01
C GLN A 277 25.85 -1.87 -18.32
N PRO A 278 26.82 -1.52 -19.18
CA PRO A 278 26.56 -1.11 -20.56
C PRO A 278 25.64 -2.09 -21.27
N TYR A 279 24.72 -1.60 -22.11
CA TYR A 279 23.65 -2.42 -22.72
C TYR A 279 24.15 -3.71 -23.39
N ILE A 280 25.29 -3.63 -24.08
CA ILE A 280 25.93 -4.74 -24.81
C ILE A 280 26.48 -5.82 -23.87
N GLU A 281 26.87 -5.44 -22.64
CA GLU A 281 27.49 -6.35 -21.66
C GLU A 281 26.47 -7.04 -20.75
N ARG A 282 25.24 -6.52 -20.69
CA ARG A 282 24.16 -7.06 -19.84
C ARG A 282 23.89 -8.56 -20.08
N PRO A 283 23.82 -9.07 -21.33
CA PRO A 283 23.73 -10.50 -21.61
C PRO A 283 24.79 -11.35 -20.89
N ALA A 284 26.05 -10.94 -20.95
CA ALA A 284 27.16 -11.69 -20.37
C ALA A 284 27.04 -11.77 -18.83
N VAL A 285 26.67 -10.66 -18.20
CA VAL A 285 26.42 -10.63 -16.75
C VAL A 285 25.19 -11.44 -16.36
N TRP A 286 24.12 -11.37 -17.15
CA TRP A 286 22.90 -12.15 -16.92
C TRP A 286 23.19 -13.67 -16.96
N TYR A 287 23.86 -14.16 -18.00
CA TYR A 287 24.28 -15.56 -18.08
C TYR A 287 25.29 -15.93 -16.99
N GLY A 288 26.20 -15.01 -16.64
CA GLY A 288 27.12 -15.19 -15.53
C GLY A 288 26.39 -15.45 -14.20
N ILE A 289 25.28 -14.76 -13.94
CA ILE A 289 24.44 -14.98 -12.75
C ILE A 289 23.57 -16.23 -12.89
N LYS A 290 23.02 -16.49 -14.09
CA LYS A 290 22.22 -17.70 -14.35
C LYS A 290 23.03 -18.97 -14.05
N ASN A 291 24.27 -19.03 -14.55
CA ASN A 291 25.10 -20.24 -14.58
C ASN A 291 26.00 -20.40 -13.35
N LYS A 292 26.36 -19.32 -12.65
CA LYS A 292 27.16 -19.42 -11.41
C LYS A 292 26.25 -19.58 -10.20
N LYS A 293 26.70 -20.33 -9.19
CA LYS A 293 26.10 -20.34 -7.86
C LYS A 293 26.33 -19.00 -7.18
N MET A 294 25.52 -18.01 -7.52
CA MET A 294 25.39 -16.80 -6.71
C MET A 294 24.80 -17.20 -5.35
N GLY A 295 25.42 -16.76 -4.25
CA GLY A 295 24.92 -17.06 -2.91
C GLY A 295 23.52 -16.48 -2.68
N GLY A 296 22.70 -17.21 -1.92
CA GLY A 296 21.33 -16.82 -1.58
C GLY A 296 20.27 -17.79 -2.12
N ASP A 297 19.00 -17.42 -1.95
CA ASP A 297 17.85 -18.19 -2.41
C ASP A 297 17.74 -18.15 -3.94
N ARG A 298 17.90 -19.31 -4.58
CA ARG A 298 17.89 -19.44 -6.04
C ARG A 298 16.58 -18.93 -6.65
N LYS A 299 15.44 -19.13 -5.98
CA LYS A 299 14.14 -18.68 -6.49
C LYS A 299 14.09 -17.17 -6.66
N GLN A 300 14.73 -16.44 -5.74
CA GLN A 300 14.81 -14.98 -5.79
C GLN A 300 15.84 -14.49 -6.80
N VAL A 301 16.93 -15.23 -7.01
CA VAL A 301 17.90 -14.93 -8.08
C VAL A 301 17.24 -15.03 -9.45
N GLU A 302 16.51 -16.10 -9.71
CA GLU A 302 15.76 -16.33 -10.95
C GLU A 302 14.69 -15.27 -11.19
N ALA A 303 13.95 -14.88 -10.15
CA ALA A 303 13.03 -13.76 -10.23
C ALA A 303 13.73 -12.44 -10.56
N GLY A 304 14.91 -12.21 -9.99
CA GLY A 304 15.80 -11.10 -10.34
C GLY A 304 16.23 -11.13 -11.81
N LEU A 305 16.56 -12.31 -12.34
CA LEU A 305 16.90 -12.50 -13.76
C LEU A 305 15.71 -12.21 -14.67
N ALA A 306 14.49 -12.63 -14.30
CA ALA A 306 13.28 -12.38 -15.07
C ALA A 306 12.95 -10.88 -15.17
N ILE A 307 13.02 -10.11 -14.08
CA ILE A 307 12.78 -8.65 -14.13
C ILE A 307 13.87 -7.88 -14.90
N CYS A 308 15.02 -8.52 -15.22
CA CYS A 308 16.04 -7.92 -16.08
C CYS A 308 15.64 -7.90 -17.56
N ILE A 309 14.66 -8.71 -18.00
CA ILE A 309 14.31 -8.87 -19.42
C ILE A 309 14.10 -7.52 -20.12
N LYS A 310 13.48 -6.55 -19.46
CA LYS A 310 13.27 -5.21 -20.01
C LYS A 310 14.54 -4.46 -20.41
N HIS A 311 15.66 -4.82 -19.80
CA HIS A 311 16.98 -4.19 -19.97
C HIS A 311 17.88 -4.96 -20.93
N LEU A 312 17.44 -6.09 -21.48
CA LEU A 312 18.22 -6.96 -22.35
C LEU A 312 17.88 -6.77 -23.83
N PRO A 313 18.80 -7.12 -24.74
CA PRO A 313 18.49 -7.32 -26.16
C PRO A 313 17.63 -8.58 -26.34
N ASN A 314 16.99 -8.75 -27.51
CA ASN A 314 16.21 -9.94 -27.87
C ASN A 314 15.42 -10.55 -26.69
N LYS A 315 14.41 -9.81 -26.22
CA LYS A 315 13.74 -10.10 -24.94
C LYS A 315 13.05 -11.46 -24.92
N ASP A 316 12.48 -11.89 -26.05
CA ASP A 316 11.86 -13.19 -26.24
C ASP A 316 12.78 -14.35 -25.82
N LYS A 317 14.05 -14.31 -26.24
CA LYS A 317 15.04 -15.32 -25.85
C LYS A 317 15.12 -15.46 -24.33
N TYR A 318 15.18 -14.34 -23.61
CA TYR A 318 15.31 -14.36 -22.15
C TYR A 318 14.00 -14.72 -21.44
N VAL A 319 12.85 -14.50 -22.07
CA VAL A 319 11.56 -15.02 -21.57
C VAL A 319 11.59 -16.54 -21.57
N GLU A 320 11.91 -17.17 -22.70
CA GLU A 320 11.99 -18.63 -22.82
C GLU A 320 12.98 -19.22 -21.80
N GLU A 321 14.17 -18.63 -21.69
CA GLU A 321 15.19 -19.05 -20.71
C GLU A 321 14.73 -18.90 -19.25
N CYS A 322 13.83 -17.96 -18.95
CA CYS A 322 13.26 -17.81 -17.62
C CYS A 322 12.07 -18.75 -17.38
N LEU A 323 11.31 -19.10 -18.42
CA LEU A 323 10.21 -20.06 -18.32
C LEU A 323 10.75 -21.44 -17.88
N ASP A 324 11.94 -21.83 -18.34
CA ASP A 324 12.62 -23.07 -17.97
C ASP A 324 13.01 -23.16 -16.48
N PHE A 325 12.94 -22.06 -15.73
CA PHE A 325 13.19 -22.09 -14.28
C PHE A 325 12.07 -22.83 -13.52
N HIS A 326 10.88 -22.98 -14.10
CA HIS A 326 9.71 -23.58 -13.44
C HIS A 326 9.44 -23.01 -12.03
N ASN A 327 9.54 -21.69 -11.91
CA ASN A 327 9.52 -20.97 -10.65
C ASN A 327 8.49 -19.84 -10.71
N SER A 328 7.42 -19.93 -9.92
CA SER A 328 6.34 -18.94 -9.93
C SER A 328 6.80 -17.52 -9.60
N PHE A 329 7.87 -17.36 -8.80
CA PHE A 329 8.39 -16.02 -8.52
C PHE A 329 9.14 -15.43 -9.73
N ALA A 330 9.74 -16.27 -10.56
CA ALA A 330 10.28 -15.87 -11.86
C ALA A 330 9.17 -15.55 -12.85
N ASP A 331 8.09 -16.32 -12.84
CA ASP A 331 6.90 -16.09 -13.67
C ASP A 331 6.25 -14.73 -13.38
N GLN A 332 6.14 -14.33 -12.12
CA GLN A 332 5.75 -12.97 -11.73
C GLN A 332 6.70 -11.92 -12.35
N GLY A 333 8.00 -12.19 -12.40
CA GLY A 333 8.98 -11.33 -13.04
C GLY A 333 8.80 -11.21 -14.56
N ILE A 334 8.48 -12.33 -15.23
CA ILE A 334 8.18 -12.37 -16.66
C ILE A 334 6.89 -11.59 -16.94
N ALA A 335 5.85 -11.75 -16.12
CA ALA A 335 4.58 -11.04 -16.26
C ALA A 335 4.77 -9.51 -16.36
N TYR A 336 5.63 -8.93 -15.50
CA TYR A 336 5.97 -7.50 -15.57
C TYR A 336 6.80 -7.11 -16.81
N ALA A 337 7.48 -8.07 -17.44
CA ALA A 337 8.31 -7.83 -18.61
C ALA A 337 7.53 -7.87 -19.94
N LEU A 338 6.35 -8.50 -19.96
CA LEU A 338 5.57 -8.73 -21.18
C LEU A 338 5.26 -7.44 -21.96
N LYS A 339 5.00 -6.32 -21.26
CA LYS A 339 4.74 -5.01 -21.87
C LYS A 339 5.90 -4.44 -22.72
N TYR A 340 7.09 -5.05 -22.61
CA TYR A 340 8.27 -4.66 -23.39
C TYR A 340 8.55 -5.57 -24.60
N LEU A 341 7.75 -6.62 -24.80
CA LEU A 341 7.82 -7.52 -25.95
C LEU A 341 6.99 -6.98 -27.11
N SER A 342 7.03 -7.59 -28.30
CA SER A 342 6.03 -7.35 -29.36
C SER A 342 4.64 -7.81 -28.90
N GLU A 343 3.56 -7.32 -29.52
CA GLU A 343 2.20 -7.79 -29.17
C GLU A 343 2.03 -9.31 -29.31
N PRO A 344 2.42 -9.95 -30.44
CA PRO A 344 2.28 -11.40 -30.58
C PRO A 344 3.03 -12.19 -29.51
N SER A 345 4.24 -11.74 -29.16
CA SER A 345 5.04 -12.37 -28.10
C SER A 345 4.42 -12.16 -26.73
N ALA A 346 3.95 -10.95 -26.42
CA ALA A 346 3.29 -10.66 -25.14
C ALA A 346 2.04 -11.53 -24.96
N GLU A 347 1.22 -11.68 -26.00
CA GLU A 347 0.04 -12.56 -26.01
C GLU A 347 0.40 -14.03 -25.77
N LYS A 348 1.35 -14.57 -26.55
CA LYS A 348 1.87 -15.94 -26.40
C LYS A 348 2.30 -16.21 -24.96
N TYR A 349 3.16 -15.37 -24.39
CA TYR A 349 3.70 -15.64 -23.06
C TYR A 349 2.70 -15.33 -21.94
N PHE A 350 1.79 -14.38 -22.13
CA PHE A 350 0.68 -14.17 -21.21
C PHE A 350 -0.16 -15.44 -21.08
N GLU A 351 -0.52 -16.07 -22.20
CA GLU A 351 -1.27 -17.33 -22.21
C GLU A 351 -0.49 -18.47 -21.54
N VAL A 352 0.80 -18.62 -21.85
CA VAL A 352 1.67 -19.62 -21.21
C VAL A 352 1.67 -19.45 -19.69
N LEU A 353 1.82 -18.23 -19.19
CA LEU A 353 1.85 -17.97 -17.75
C LEU A 353 0.47 -18.15 -17.10
N MET A 354 -0.63 -17.75 -17.75
CA MET A 354 -1.98 -17.99 -17.25
C MET A 354 -2.25 -19.50 -17.10
N LYS A 355 -1.77 -20.32 -18.02
CA LYS A 355 -1.90 -21.79 -18.01
C LYS A 355 -1.07 -22.49 -16.92
N ARG A 356 -0.11 -21.81 -16.28
CA ARG A 356 0.68 -22.38 -15.16
C ARG A 356 -0.10 -22.51 -13.85
N LYS A 357 -1.31 -21.92 -13.77
CA LYS A 357 -2.23 -22.05 -12.62
C LYS A 357 -1.55 -21.70 -11.27
N ASP A 358 -0.81 -20.59 -11.24
CA ASP A 358 -0.29 -20.00 -9.99
C ASP A 358 -1.10 -18.73 -9.65
N PRO A 359 -1.84 -18.70 -8.51
CA PRO A 359 -2.71 -17.58 -8.17
C PRO A 359 -1.97 -16.24 -8.05
N GLU A 360 -0.78 -16.21 -7.46
CA GLU A 360 -0.03 -14.96 -7.29
C GLU A 360 0.43 -14.37 -8.63
N THR A 361 0.87 -15.22 -9.56
CA THR A 361 1.24 -14.85 -10.91
C THR A 361 0.03 -14.37 -11.69
N GLN A 362 -1.12 -15.05 -11.58
CA GLN A 362 -2.36 -14.62 -12.25
C GLN A 362 -2.82 -13.24 -11.74
N VAL A 363 -2.75 -12.97 -10.43
CA VAL A 363 -3.05 -11.62 -9.90
C VAL A 363 -2.13 -10.56 -10.52
N VAL A 364 -0.84 -10.85 -10.72
CA VAL A 364 0.07 -9.93 -11.41
C VAL A 364 -0.35 -9.74 -12.87
N LEU A 365 -0.58 -10.82 -13.60
CA LEU A 365 -0.97 -10.77 -15.02
C LEU A 365 -2.26 -9.99 -15.23
N LEU A 366 -3.29 -10.26 -14.44
CA LEU A 366 -4.59 -9.59 -14.51
C LEU A 366 -4.46 -8.09 -14.27
N ASN A 367 -3.62 -7.68 -13.31
CA ASN A 367 -3.36 -6.26 -13.04
C ASN A 367 -2.51 -5.58 -14.13
N GLU A 368 -1.74 -6.32 -14.93
CA GLU A 368 -0.95 -5.79 -16.05
C GLU A 368 -1.73 -5.71 -17.37
N ILE A 369 -2.93 -6.31 -17.50
CA ILE A 369 -3.74 -6.27 -18.73
C ILE A 369 -3.87 -4.85 -19.33
N PRO A 370 -4.20 -3.79 -18.57
CA PRO A 370 -4.28 -2.44 -19.13
C PRO A 370 -2.94 -1.96 -19.73
N LEU A 371 -1.83 -2.27 -19.07
CA LEU A 371 -0.50 -1.90 -19.56
C LEU A 371 -0.08 -2.68 -20.80
N LEU A 372 -0.45 -3.95 -20.85
CA LEU A 372 -0.22 -4.79 -22.02
C LEU A 372 -1.03 -4.29 -23.21
N SER A 373 -2.12 -3.58 -22.98
CA SER A 373 -3.04 -3.09 -24.02
C SER A 373 -2.80 -1.62 -24.38
N ARG A 374 -1.80 -0.97 -23.77
CA ARG A 374 -1.46 0.41 -24.05
C ARG A 374 -0.89 0.57 -25.47
N GLU A 375 -1.36 1.59 -26.18
CA GLU A 375 -0.76 2.07 -27.42
C GLU A 375 0.67 2.56 -27.15
N ARG A 376 1.64 2.07 -27.93
CA ARG A 376 3.04 2.36 -27.65
C ARG A 376 3.39 3.79 -28.02
N LEU A 377 3.46 4.66 -27.02
CA LEU A 377 4.21 5.90 -27.15
C LEU A 377 5.70 5.55 -27.05
N ASP A 378 6.39 5.51 -28.20
CA ASP A 378 7.81 5.15 -28.36
C ASP A 378 8.80 5.90 -27.45
N LYS A 379 8.34 6.93 -26.73
CA LYS A 379 9.18 7.83 -25.93
C LYS A 379 9.21 7.55 -24.43
N LEU A 380 8.35 6.68 -23.89
CA LEU A 380 8.22 6.56 -22.43
C LEU A 380 8.16 5.09 -21.97
N LYS A 381 9.32 4.55 -21.55
CA LYS A 381 9.42 3.27 -20.81
C LYS A 381 8.88 3.43 -19.39
N ILE A 382 7.59 3.72 -19.26
CA ILE A 382 6.93 3.96 -17.98
C ILE A 382 6.35 2.63 -17.47
N ASP A 383 6.73 2.24 -16.24
CA ASP A 383 6.20 1.07 -15.50
C ASP A 383 4.80 1.34 -14.88
N ASP A 384 4.08 2.36 -15.35
CA ASP A 384 2.96 2.98 -14.64
C ASP A 384 1.61 2.62 -15.25
N LEU A 385 0.69 2.25 -14.37
CA LEU A 385 -0.70 1.87 -14.63
C LEU A 385 -1.66 3.06 -14.66
N ASP A 386 -1.20 4.28 -14.39
CA ASP A 386 -1.99 5.51 -14.65
C ASP A 386 -1.91 5.84 -16.16
N VAL A 387 -2.48 4.94 -16.95
CA VAL A 387 -2.61 5.08 -18.40
C VAL A 387 -3.99 5.70 -18.65
N PRO A 388 -4.07 6.89 -19.24
CA PRO A 388 -5.35 7.44 -19.69
C PRO A 388 -6.07 6.41 -20.58
N LYS A 389 -7.40 6.23 -20.43
CA LYS A 389 -8.17 5.28 -21.26
C LYS A 389 -7.96 5.49 -22.76
N GLY A 390 -7.78 6.75 -23.19
CA GLY A 390 -7.48 7.09 -24.59
C GLY A 390 -6.15 6.55 -25.11
N GLU A 391 -5.28 6.01 -24.25
CA GLU A 391 -4.04 5.32 -24.62
C GLU A 391 -4.18 3.78 -24.55
N ILE A 392 -5.37 3.25 -24.26
CA ILE A 392 -5.63 1.81 -24.16
C ILE A 392 -6.39 1.35 -25.41
N ASP A 393 -5.79 0.42 -26.16
CA ASP A 393 -6.47 -0.25 -27.27
C ASP A 393 -7.44 -1.30 -26.69
N ALA A 394 -8.74 -1.04 -26.84
CA ALA A 394 -9.81 -1.90 -26.34
C ALA A 394 -9.83 -3.29 -27.01
N ASN A 395 -9.46 -3.40 -28.29
CA ASN A 395 -9.42 -4.69 -28.99
C ASN A 395 -8.27 -5.53 -28.49
N ARG A 396 -7.11 -4.90 -28.26
CA ARG A 396 -5.95 -5.57 -27.66
C ARG A 396 -6.25 -6.00 -26.22
N LEU A 397 -6.97 -5.18 -25.46
CA LEU A 397 -7.44 -5.51 -24.13
C LEU A 397 -8.36 -6.73 -24.13
N GLU A 398 -9.31 -6.79 -25.05
CA GLU A 398 -10.21 -7.94 -25.21
C GLU A 398 -9.45 -9.25 -25.40
N LYS A 399 -8.38 -9.27 -26.21
CA LYS A 399 -7.55 -10.49 -26.42
C LYS A 399 -6.97 -11.02 -25.11
N PHE A 400 -6.28 -10.18 -24.35
CA PHE A 400 -5.71 -10.57 -23.06
C PHE A 400 -6.79 -10.94 -22.04
N TYR A 401 -7.92 -10.22 -22.04
CA TYR A 401 -9.04 -10.48 -21.15
C TYR A 401 -9.67 -11.85 -21.43
N ARG A 402 -9.85 -12.23 -22.69
CA ARG A 402 -10.38 -13.56 -23.07
C ARG A 402 -9.46 -14.69 -22.64
N ILE A 403 -8.15 -14.56 -22.90
CA ILE A 403 -7.16 -15.54 -22.42
C ILE A 403 -7.25 -15.67 -20.90
N ALA A 404 -7.41 -14.55 -20.20
CA ALA A 404 -7.55 -14.55 -18.76
C ALA A 404 -8.82 -15.23 -18.29
N GLU A 405 -9.98 -14.92 -18.87
CA GLU A 405 -11.28 -15.52 -18.56
C GLU A 405 -11.27 -17.04 -18.72
N GLU A 406 -10.62 -17.56 -19.77
CA GLU A 406 -10.51 -19.01 -20.02
C GLU A 406 -9.61 -19.74 -19.01
N ASN A 407 -8.66 -19.04 -18.38
CA ASN A 407 -7.59 -19.68 -17.61
C ASN A 407 -7.52 -19.26 -16.13
N VAL A 408 -8.23 -18.22 -15.71
CA VAL A 408 -8.16 -17.69 -14.35
C VAL A 408 -8.61 -18.73 -13.32
N LEU A 409 -7.95 -18.72 -12.17
CA LEU A 409 -8.29 -19.51 -11.01
C LEU A 409 -9.33 -18.78 -10.14
N PRO A 410 -10.20 -19.50 -9.41
CA PRO A 410 -11.18 -18.89 -8.52
C PRO A 410 -10.59 -17.86 -7.54
N GLU A 411 -9.36 -18.07 -7.06
CA GLU A 411 -8.67 -17.19 -6.11
C GLU A 411 -8.26 -15.83 -6.70
N ALA A 412 -8.13 -15.72 -8.03
CA ALA A 412 -7.74 -14.50 -8.73
C ALA A 412 -8.88 -13.91 -9.59
N GLU A 413 -10.00 -14.62 -9.69
CA GLU A 413 -11.10 -14.30 -10.61
C GLU A 413 -11.72 -12.92 -10.38
N GLU A 414 -11.75 -12.44 -9.13
CA GLU A 414 -12.22 -11.08 -8.81
C GLU A 414 -11.45 -9.98 -9.57
N HIS A 415 -10.20 -10.22 -9.96
CA HIS A 415 -9.42 -9.20 -10.66
C HIS A 415 -9.93 -8.93 -12.08
N LEU A 416 -10.68 -9.87 -12.70
CA LEU A 416 -11.36 -9.63 -13.99
C LEU A 416 -12.32 -8.43 -13.90
N ALA A 417 -13.02 -8.28 -12.78
CA ALA A 417 -13.92 -7.15 -12.53
C ALA A 417 -13.20 -5.79 -12.52
N SER A 418 -11.86 -5.76 -12.36
CA SER A 418 -11.10 -4.52 -12.24
C SER A 418 -11.09 -3.68 -13.51
N TYR A 419 -11.21 -4.32 -14.68
CA TYR A 419 -10.92 -3.70 -15.97
C TYR A 419 -12.00 -3.94 -17.03
N MET A 420 -13.12 -4.56 -16.65
CA MET A 420 -14.27 -4.77 -17.54
C MET A 420 -14.74 -3.47 -18.23
N HIS A 421 -14.70 -2.33 -17.54
CA HIS A 421 -15.06 -1.01 -18.09
C HIS A 421 -14.13 -0.51 -19.22
N LEU A 422 -12.98 -1.16 -19.43
CA LEU A 422 -12.03 -0.84 -20.48
C LEU A 422 -12.20 -1.73 -21.74
N LEU A 423 -13.12 -2.70 -21.70
CA LEU A 423 -13.46 -3.54 -22.85
C LEU A 423 -14.16 -2.71 -23.95
N PRO A 424 -14.22 -3.23 -25.19
CA PRO A 424 -15.07 -2.66 -26.23
C PRO A 424 -16.51 -2.52 -25.72
N LYS A 425 -17.20 -1.43 -26.10
CA LYS A 425 -18.50 -1.04 -25.53
C LYS A 425 -19.55 -2.15 -25.61
N ASP A 426 -19.56 -2.90 -26.71
CA ASP A 426 -20.46 -4.04 -26.96
C ASP A 426 -20.14 -5.27 -26.10
N LYS A 427 -18.98 -5.32 -25.45
CA LYS A 427 -18.52 -6.43 -24.60
C LYS A 427 -18.72 -6.17 -23.11
N ILE A 428 -18.78 -4.90 -22.68
CA ILE A 428 -18.90 -4.54 -21.26
C ILE A 428 -20.09 -5.23 -20.58
N MET A 429 -21.29 -5.10 -21.14
CA MET A 429 -22.50 -5.66 -20.54
C MET A 429 -22.57 -7.19 -20.60
N PRO A 430 -22.25 -7.87 -21.72
CA PRO A 430 -22.11 -9.33 -21.74
C PRO A 430 -21.13 -9.87 -20.71
N THR A 431 -19.96 -9.23 -20.56
CA THR A 431 -18.97 -9.62 -19.55
C THR A 431 -19.48 -9.36 -18.12
N ALA A 432 -20.19 -8.26 -17.90
CA ALA A 432 -20.83 -7.98 -16.61
C ALA A 432 -21.81 -9.10 -16.24
N ASP A 433 -22.64 -9.54 -17.19
CA ASP A 433 -23.59 -10.64 -16.97
C ASP A 433 -22.90 -11.95 -16.58
N ILE A 434 -21.80 -12.30 -17.26
CA ILE A 434 -21.00 -13.48 -16.92
C ILE A 434 -20.42 -13.38 -15.51
N LEU A 435 -19.82 -12.24 -15.16
CA LEU A 435 -19.21 -12.03 -13.84
C LEU A 435 -20.23 -12.05 -12.72
N ILE A 436 -21.38 -11.38 -12.91
CA ILE A 436 -22.47 -11.32 -11.93
C ILE A 436 -23.12 -12.69 -11.73
N ALA A 437 -23.30 -13.46 -12.81
CA ALA A 437 -23.91 -14.79 -12.76
C ALA A 437 -23.11 -15.80 -11.93
N LYS A 438 -21.80 -15.57 -11.74
CA LYS A 438 -20.97 -16.40 -10.85
C LYS A 438 -21.41 -16.31 -9.38
N GLY A 439 -22.14 -15.26 -8.99
CA GLY A 439 -22.64 -15.08 -7.62
C GLY A 439 -21.53 -14.98 -6.57
N SER A 440 -20.31 -14.62 -6.98
CA SER A 440 -19.17 -14.49 -6.08
C SER A 440 -19.19 -13.13 -5.38
N TYR A 441 -19.14 -13.17 -4.05
CA TYR A 441 -19.05 -11.99 -3.20
C TYR A 441 -17.90 -11.06 -3.61
N ASP A 442 -16.72 -11.65 -3.80
CA ASP A 442 -15.48 -10.95 -4.09
C ASP A 442 -15.51 -10.27 -5.48
N ILE A 443 -16.11 -10.93 -6.47
CA ILE A 443 -16.34 -10.36 -7.81
C ILE A 443 -17.31 -9.17 -7.73
N ASN A 444 -18.48 -9.37 -7.10
CA ASN A 444 -19.51 -8.34 -6.98
C ASN A 444 -18.98 -7.12 -6.21
N ASP A 445 -18.23 -7.36 -5.14
CA ASP A 445 -17.61 -6.30 -4.35
C ASP A 445 -16.57 -5.51 -5.16
N ARG A 446 -15.73 -6.20 -5.94
CA ARG A 446 -14.74 -5.54 -6.82
C ARG A 446 -15.42 -4.74 -7.93
N LEU A 447 -16.52 -5.24 -8.51
CA LEU A 447 -17.34 -4.51 -9.48
C LEU A 447 -17.88 -3.21 -8.87
N LEU A 448 -18.48 -3.28 -7.67
CA LEU A 448 -18.99 -2.10 -6.96
C LEU A 448 -17.89 -1.09 -6.66
N HIS A 449 -16.71 -1.57 -6.26
CA HIS A 449 -15.55 -0.71 -6.05
C HIS A 449 -15.17 0.05 -7.33
N LYS A 450 -15.14 -0.62 -8.49
CA LYS A 450 -14.82 0.05 -9.76
C LYS A 450 -15.90 1.02 -10.21
N ILE A 451 -17.17 0.62 -10.16
CA ILE A 451 -18.32 1.47 -10.52
C ILE A 451 -18.29 2.80 -9.75
N LYS A 452 -17.93 2.76 -8.46
CA LYS A 452 -17.85 3.94 -7.59
C LYS A 452 -16.77 4.95 -7.99
N PHE A 453 -15.63 4.50 -8.54
CA PHE A 453 -14.43 5.35 -8.68
C PHE A 453 -14.06 5.69 -10.13
N VAL A 454 -14.48 4.87 -11.10
CA VAL A 454 -14.23 5.17 -12.52
C VAL A 454 -15.10 6.37 -12.92
N LYS A 455 -14.54 7.33 -13.67
CA LYS A 455 -15.27 8.52 -14.14
C LYS A 455 -16.29 8.17 -15.22
N ASP A 456 -17.27 9.04 -15.44
CA ASP A 456 -18.34 8.80 -16.42
C ASP A 456 -17.84 8.73 -17.86
N ASP A 457 -16.78 9.48 -18.18
CA ASP A 457 -16.07 9.41 -19.48
C ASP A 457 -15.51 7.99 -19.76
N ASP A 458 -15.08 7.31 -18.69
CA ASP A 458 -14.45 6.00 -18.77
C ASP A 458 -15.47 4.86 -18.60
N TYR A 459 -16.57 5.09 -17.90
CA TYR A 459 -17.64 4.13 -17.66
C TYR A 459 -18.96 4.88 -17.50
N SER A 460 -19.81 4.81 -18.53
CA SER A 460 -20.96 5.70 -18.64
C SER A 460 -21.93 5.54 -17.46
N PHE A 461 -22.60 6.64 -17.10
CA PHE A 461 -23.64 6.65 -16.07
C PHE A 461 -24.71 5.57 -16.31
N GLY A 462 -25.15 5.41 -17.57
CA GLY A 462 -26.13 4.40 -17.97
C GLY A 462 -25.65 2.98 -17.69
N ASP A 463 -24.44 2.64 -18.14
CA ASP A 463 -23.88 1.30 -17.94
C ASP A 463 -23.66 1.00 -16.44
N LYS A 464 -23.19 1.99 -15.67
CA LYS A 464 -23.04 1.88 -14.22
C LYS A 464 -24.38 1.56 -13.54
N LEU A 465 -25.44 2.30 -13.86
CA LEU A 465 -26.76 2.05 -13.29
C LEU A 465 -27.32 0.69 -13.71
N GLU A 466 -27.11 0.27 -14.95
CA GLU A 466 -27.55 -1.04 -15.43
C GLU A 466 -26.87 -2.19 -14.66
N VAL A 467 -25.56 -2.12 -14.48
CA VAL A 467 -24.81 -3.11 -13.69
C VAL A 467 -25.28 -3.10 -12.23
N LEU A 468 -25.53 -1.93 -11.62
CA LEU A 468 -26.09 -1.86 -10.26
C LEU A 468 -27.49 -2.49 -10.18
N ASN A 469 -28.34 -2.31 -11.19
CA ASN A 469 -29.66 -2.92 -11.24
C ASN A 469 -29.59 -4.45 -11.38
N LYS A 470 -28.64 -4.96 -12.15
CA LYS A 470 -28.38 -6.40 -12.28
C LYS A 470 -27.86 -6.98 -10.96
N LEU A 471 -26.88 -6.33 -10.34
CA LEU A 471 -26.37 -6.72 -9.02
C LEU A 471 -27.48 -6.73 -7.97
N GLU A 472 -28.32 -5.70 -7.87
CA GLU A 472 -29.41 -5.64 -6.89
C GLU A 472 -30.41 -6.79 -7.01
N LYS A 473 -30.66 -7.27 -8.24
CA LYS A 473 -31.61 -8.37 -8.50
C LYS A 473 -31.07 -9.73 -8.05
N VAL A 474 -29.77 -9.96 -8.18
CA VAL A 474 -29.17 -11.28 -7.91
C VAL A 474 -28.46 -11.38 -6.57
N GLU A 475 -28.04 -10.24 -6.00
CA GLU A 475 -27.25 -10.21 -4.78
C GLU A 475 -28.09 -10.67 -3.60
N LYS A 476 -27.59 -11.67 -2.88
CA LYS A 476 -28.24 -12.24 -1.71
C LYS A 476 -27.66 -11.68 -0.41
N ASN A 477 -26.41 -11.25 -0.43
CA ASN A 477 -25.71 -10.72 0.71
C ASN A 477 -26.24 -9.31 1.08
N ASP A 478 -26.77 -9.17 2.30
CA ASP A 478 -27.39 -7.93 2.73
C ASP A 478 -26.41 -6.75 2.84
N PHE A 479 -25.14 -7.04 3.10
CA PHE A 479 -24.10 -6.02 3.11
C PHE A 479 -23.86 -5.47 1.70
N LEU A 480 -23.68 -6.34 0.70
CA LEU A 480 -23.53 -5.90 -0.68
C LEU A 480 -24.79 -5.19 -1.20
N LYS A 481 -25.99 -5.60 -0.80
CA LYS A 481 -27.23 -4.84 -1.09
C LYS A 481 -27.19 -3.41 -0.54
N GLN A 482 -26.73 -3.22 0.70
CA GLN A 482 -26.58 -1.88 1.28
C GLN A 482 -25.51 -1.08 0.51
N LYS A 483 -24.40 -1.72 0.16
CA LYS A 483 -23.31 -1.09 -0.62
C LYS A 483 -23.76 -0.69 -2.03
N ILE A 484 -24.55 -1.52 -2.71
CA ILE A 484 -25.18 -1.21 -4.00
C ILE A 484 -25.99 0.08 -3.88
N LYS A 485 -26.86 0.19 -2.86
CA LYS A 485 -27.66 1.39 -2.63
C LYS A 485 -26.80 2.62 -2.35
N ALA A 486 -25.77 2.48 -1.51
CA ALA A 486 -24.85 3.58 -1.19
C ALA A 486 -24.07 4.05 -2.43
N VAL A 487 -23.56 3.14 -3.25
CA VAL A 487 -22.86 3.44 -4.50
C VAL A 487 -23.81 4.11 -5.50
N ARG A 488 -25.04 3.61 -5.64
CA ARG A 488 -26.07 4.25 -6.48
C ARG A 488 -26.33 5.69 -6.05
N THR A 489 -26.57 5.92 -4.76
CA THR A 489 -26.78 7.27 -4.22
C THR A 489 -25.58 8.17 -4.48
N GLN A 490 -24.36 7.66 -4.34
CA GLN A 490 -23.15 8.43 -4.60
C GLN A 490 -23.03 8.81 -6.09
N ILE A 491 -23.29 7.89 -7.01
CA ILE A 491 -23.24 8.16 -8.45
C ILE A 491 -24.27 9.20 -8.86
N ILE A 492 -25.51 9.06 -8.39
CA ILE A 492 -26.58 10.04 -8.66
C ILE A 492 -26.22 11.42 -8.10
N ARG A 493 -25.65 11.50 -6.89
CA ARG A 493 -25.21 12.78 -6.32
C ARG A 493 -24.12 13.42 -7.15
N ASN A 494 -23.08 12.65 -7.50
CA ASN A 494 -21.98 13.16 -8.32
C ASN A 494 -22.48 13.69 -9.68
N SER A 495 -23.48 13.05 -10.29
CA SER A 495 -24.06 13.51 -11.57
C SER A 495 -24.98 14.74 -11.45
N LEU A 496 -25.33 15.17 -10.23
CA LEU A 496 -26.15 16.36 -9.96
C LEU A 496 -25.31 17.56 -9.50
N ASP A 497 -24.03 17.32 -9.14
CA ASP A 497 -23.07 18.36 -8.73
C ASP A 497 -22.29 18.95 -9.94
N ASP A 498 -22.45 18.36 -11.14
CA ASP A 498 -22.09 18.89 -12.46
C ASP A 498 -23.29 19.58 -13.12
#